data_AF-A0A1Y2TRR3-F1
#
_entry.id   AF-A0A1Y2TRR3-F1
#
_cell.length_a   1.000
_cell.length_b   1.000
_cell.length_c   1.000
_cell.angle_alpha   90.00
_cell.angle_beta   90.00
_cell.angle_gamma   90.00
#
_symmetry.space_group_name_H-M   'P 1'
#
loop_
_entity.id
_entity.type
_entity.pdbx_description
1 polymer ?
#
loop_
_entity_poly.entity_id
_entity_poly.type
_entity_poly.pdbx_seq_one_letter_code
_entity_poly.pdbx_strand_id
1 'polypeptide(L)'
;MVAMFLPSTYIDPTFAALALSVVLAVFLLLDLLRASQLPPLSKPLASFLAPYVDGRDLRGPVVISHIFLLIGCAIPLWLSLGSLPRTGTGCLEGWELPTREVSMVSGVVCVGLGDAAASLIGRRYGQRKWLWGGGKSLEGSVAFAFAVFVGLIVARLWLRVGGWPSANSGSDTWILAAKKMGVCATTASLTEAVLTGGNDNVIVPVVLWTCVKSLAV
;
A
#
# COMPACT_ATOMS: atom_id res chain seq x y z
N MET A 1 1.95 -7.41 -8.93
CA MET A 1 2.40 -6.43 -7.91
C MET A 1 2.65 -7.09 -6.56
N VAL A 2 1.63 -7.61 -5.87
CA VAL A 2 1.78 -8.21 -4.52
C VAL A 2 2.81 -9.35 -4.48
N ALA A 3 2.74 -10.29 -5.42
CA ALA A 3 3.69 -11.41 -5.50
C ALA A 3 5.16 -10.97 -5.73
N MET A 4 5.37 -9.77 -6.29
CA MET A 4 6.71 -9.21 -6.52
C MET A 4 7.19 -8.45 -5.28
N PHE A 5 6.37 -7.54 -4.75
CA PHE A 5 6.76 -6.64 -3.66
C PHE A 5 6.72 -7.29 -2.28
N LEU A 6 5.79 -8.20 -2.01
CA LEU A 6 5.67 -8.83 -0.69
C LEU A 6 6.94 -9.62 -0.31
N PRO A 7 7.50 -10.51 -1.14
CA PRO A 7 8.72 -11.22 -0.76
C PRO A 7 9.96 -10.31 -0.78
N SER A 8 10.08 -9.45 -1.80
CA SER A 8 11.29 -8.61 -2.01
C SER A 8 11.48 -7.55 -0.93
N THR A 9 10.39 -6.96 -0.41
CA THR A 9 10.46 -5.95 0.66
C THR A 9 11.06 -6.50 1.96
N TYR A 10 10.94 -7.79 2.26
CA TYR A 10 11.55 -8.37 3.46
C TYR A 10 13.02 -8.76 3.27
N ILE A 11 13.45 -9.05 2.04
CA ILE A 11 14.85 -9.36 1.73
C ILE A 11 15.70 -8.11 1.99
N ASP A 12 15.39 -7.02 1.28
CA ASP A 12 16.06 -5.73 1.44
C ASP A 12 15.03 -4.57 1.39
N PRO A 13 14.48 -4.19 2.56
CA PRO A 13 13.51 -3.10 2.64
C PRO A 13 14.11 -1.73 2.31
N THR A 14 15.42 -1.52 2.53
CA THR A 14 16.07 -0.23 2.22
C THR A 14 16.21 -0.02 0.73
N PHE A 15 16.65 -1.06 0.01
CA PHE A 15 16.73 -1.03 -1.44
C PHE A 15 15.34 -0.89 -2.07
N ALA A 16 14.34 -1.61 -1.54
CA ALA A 16 12.96 -1.46 -1.99
C ALA A 16 12.44 -0.02 -1.81
N ALA A 17 12.72 0.60 -0.66
CA ALA A 17 12.34 1.98 -0.39
C ALA A 17 13.07 2.98 -1.30
N LEU A 18 14.37 2.78 -1.55
CA LEU A 18 15.15 3.58 -2.49
C LEU A 18 14.58 3.47 -3.90
N ALA A 19 14.33 2.25 -4.38
CA ALA A 19 13.77 1.99 -5.70
C ALA A 19 12.40 2.67 -5.86
N LEU A 20 11.51 2.56 -4.85
CA LEU A 20 10.21 3.24 -4.86
C LEU A 20 10.35 4.77 -4.89
N SER A 21 11.30 5.34 -4.14
CA SER A 21 11.59 6.78 -4.16
C SER A 21 12.11 7.25 -5.52
N VAL A 22 13.01 6.50 -6.14
CA VAL A 22 13.55 6.81 -7.48
C VAL A 22 12.43 6.73 -8.53
N VAL A 23 11.62 5.68 -8.52
CA VAL A 23 10.49 5.53 -9.45
C VAL A 23 9.46 6.65 -9.25
N LEU A 24 9.18 7.04 -8.00
CA LEU A 24 8.31 8.18 -7.71
C LEU A 24 8.91 9.48 -8.27
N ALA A 25 10.19 9.74 -8.05
CA ALA A 25 10.88 10.92 -8.59
C ALA A 25 10.82 10.95 -10.13
N VAL A 26 11.02 9.82 -10.79
CA VAL A 26 10.88 9.69 -12.24
C VAL A 26 9.44 10.02 -12.67
N PHE A 27 8.42 9.45 -12.04
CA PHE A 27 7.03 9.76 -12.39
C PHE A 27 6.66 11.23 -12.14
N LEU A 28 7.12 11.83 -11.05
CA LEU A 28 6.92 13.25 -10.79
C LEU A 28 7.64 14.13 -11.83
N LEU A 29 8.85 13.77 -12.23
CA LEU A 29 9.59 14.48 -13.28
C LEU A 29 8.88 14.36 -14.64
N LEU A 30 8.46 13.15 -15.01
CA LEU A 30 7.73 12.90 -16.26
C LEU A 30 6.41 13.68 -16.31
N ASP A 31 5.68 13.70 -15.20
CA ASP A 31 4.43 14.45 -15.10
C ASP A 31 4.69 15.98 -15.10
N LEU A 32 5.76 16.46 -14.46
CA LEU A 32 6.19 17.85 -14.55
C LEU A 32 6.52 18.25 -15.99
N LEU A 33 7.31 17.44 -16.71
CA LEU A 33 7.66 17.68 -18.12
C LEU A 33 6.42 17.71 -19.02
N ARG A 34 5.45 16.83 -18.76
CA ARG A 34 4.14 16.81 -19.43
C ARG A 34 3.34 18.08 -19.12
N ALA A 35 3.24 18.46 -17.85
CA ALA A 35 2.47 19.61 -17.37
C ALA A 35 3.05 20.94 -17.86
N SER A 36 4.38 21.06 -17.94
CA SER A 36 5.08 22.22 -18.51
C SER A 36 4.98 22.31 -20.03
N GLN A 37 4.31 21.36 -20.69
CA GLN A 37 4.08 21.33 -22.14
C GLN A 37 5.34 21.47 -23.01
N LEU A 38 6.53 21.17 -22.49
CA LEU A 38 7.80 21.38 -23.18
C LEU A 38 7.84 20.60 -24.52
N PRO A 39 7.83 21.27 -25.69
CA PRO A 39 8.08 20.60 -26.97
C PRO A 39 9.58 20.24 -27.01
N PRO A 40 10.02 19.02 -27.40
CA PRO A 40 9.39 17.97 -28.22
C PRO A 40 8.85 16.72 -27.46
N LEU A 41 9.00 16.65 -26.13
CA LEU A 41 8.73 15.42 -25.36
C LEU A 41 7.27 15.29 -24.87
N SER A 42 6.53 16.40 -24.74
CA SER A 42 5.19 16.40 -24.13
C SER A 42 4.14 15.60 -24.94
N LYS A 43 4.17 15.67 -26.27
CA LYS A 43 3.23 14.98 -27.18
C LYS A 43 3.37 13.46 -27.19
N PRO A 44 4.57 12.86 -27.39
CA PRO A 44 4.71 11.41 -27.35
C PRO A 44 4.39 10.85 -25.95
N LEU A 45 4.77 11.57 -24.89
CA LEU A 45 4.48 11.15 -23.53
C LEU A 45 2.97 11.14 -23.23
N ALA A 46 2.24 12.19 -23.63
CA ALA A 46 0.79 12.24 -23.47
C ALA A 46 0.08 11.14 -24.26
N SER A 47 0.54 10.83 -25.47
CA SER A 47 -0.02 9.73 -26.27
C SER A 47 0.25 8.36 -25.65
N PHE A 48 1.44 8.15 -25.06
CA PHE A 48 1.78 6.90 -24.38
C PHE A 48 1.00 6.72 -23.07
N LEU A 49 0.77 7.82 -22.34
CA LEU A 49 0.03 7.79 -21.07
C LEU A 49 -1.49 7.72 -21.28
N ALA A 50 -2.03 8.17 -22.41
CA ALA A 50 -3.47 8.25 -22.67
C ALA A 50 -4.28 6.96 -22.36
N PRO A 51 -3.81 5.73 -22.68
CA PRO A 51 -4.51 4.50 -22.33
C PRO A 51 -4.57 4.21 -20.82
N TYR A 52 -3.69 4.84 -20.05
CA TYR A 52 -3.54 4.65 -18.61
C TYR A 52 -4.18 5.78 -17.79
N VAL A 53 -4.76 6.79 -18.45
CA VAL A 53 -5.49 7.88 -17.77
C VAL A 53 -6.88 7.37 -17.37
N ASP A 54 -7.22 7.43 -16.08
CA ASP A 54 -8.57 7.09 -15.60
C ASP A 54 -9.50 8.31 -15.77
N GLY A 55 -10.83 8.10 -15.77
CA GLY A 55 -11.81 9.18 -15.84
C GLY A 55 -11.68 10.23 -14.72
N ARG A 56 -11.02 9.87 -13.61
CA ARG A 56 -10.67 10.76 -12.51
C ARG A 56 -9.57 11.76 -12.87
N ASP A 57 -8.66 11.36 -13.75
CA ASP A 57 -7.50 12.15 -14.21
C ASP A 57 -7.90 13.15 -15.31
N LEU A 58 -9.07 13.01 -15.92
CA LEU A 58 -9.60 13.94 -16.93
C LEU A 58 -10.04 15.30 -16.33
N ARG A 59 -10.13 15.41 -15.00
CA ARG A 59 -10.53 16.63 -14.28
C ARG A 59 -9.35 17.53 -13.92
N GLY A 60 -8.11 17.11 -14.19
CA GLY A 60 -6.90 17.89 -13.88
C GLY A 60 -5.76 17.66 -14.89
N PRO A 61 -4.70 18.48 -14.87
CA PRO A 61 -3.58 18.37 -15.81
C PRO A 61 -2.62 17.19 -15.54
N VAL A 62 -2.72 16.52 -14.39
CA VAL A 62 -1.78 15.48 -13.90
C VAL A 62 -2.39 14.09 -14.08
N VAL A 63 -1.59 13.07 -14.46
CA VAL A 63 -2.04 11.66 -14.42
C VAL A 63 -1.85 11.15 -13.00
N ILE A 64 -2.87 11.37 -12.18
CA ILE A 64 -2.80 11.26 -10.72
C ILE A 64 -2.87 9.78 -10.28
N SER A 65 -3.61 8.94 -10.99
CA SER A 65 -3.88 7.54 -10.58
C SER A 65 -2.63 6.70 -10.34
N HIS A 66 -1.62 6.80 -11.21
CA HIS A 66 -0.38 5.99 -11.13
C HIS A 66 0.54 6.44 -9.98
N ILE A 67 0.64 7.76 -9.79
CA ILE A 67 1.41 8.36 -8.70
C ILE A 67 0.79 7.96 -7.36
N PHE A 68 -0.53 8.04 -7.25
CA PHE A 68 -1.22 7.67 -6.02
C PHE A 68 -1.19 6.17 -5.71
N LEU A 69 -1.26 5.31 -6.71
CA LEU A 69 -1.10 3.86 -6.50
C LEU A 69 0.33 3.57 -6.00
N LEU A 70 1.35 4.17 -6.61
CA LEU A 70 2.74 4.02 -6.18
C LEU A 70 2.94 4.54 -4.74
N ILE A 71 2.45 5.75 -4.45
CA ILE A 71 2.52 6.37 -3.12
C ILE A 71 1.79 5.53 -2.07
N GLY A 72 0.60 5.01 -2.39
CA GLY A 72 -0.18 4.13 -1.52
C GLY A 72 0.58 2.87 -1.09
N CYS A 73 1.41 2.35 -1.99
CA CYS A 73 2.26 1.20 -1.71
C CYS A 73 3.52 1.59 -0.93
N ALA A 74 4.11 2.76 -1.24
CA ALA A 74 5.40 3.17 -0.74
C ALA A 74 5.35 3.85 0.64
N ILE A 75 4.30 4.62 0.95
CA ILE A 75 4.18 5.35 2.23
C ILE A 75 4.31 4.40 3.43
N PRO A 76 3.57 3.27 3.52
CA PRO A 76 3.70 2.37 4.65
C PRO A 76 5.11 1.81 4.83
N LEU A 77 5.82 1.51 3.74
CA LEU A 77 7.21 1.09 3.82
C LEU A 77 8.11 2.20 4.37
N TRP A 78 7.99 3.43 3.86
CA TRP A 78 8.78 4.57 4.33
C TRP A 78 8.50 4.92 5.79
N LEU A 79 7.22 4.88 6.21
CA LEU A 79 6.83 5.11 7.60
C LEU A 79 7.37 4.01 8.52
N SER A 80 7.30 2.74 8.10
CA SER A 80 7.91 1.63 8.85
C SER A 80 9.41 1.84 9.02
N LEU A 81 10.12 2.19 7.95
CA LEU A 81 11.56 2.46 7.99
C LEU A 81 11.92 3.67 8.86
N GLY A 82 11.10 4.72 8.84
CA GLY A 82 11.29 5.89 9.69
C GLY A 82 10.99 5.62 11.17
N SER A 83 10.14 4.63 11.46
CA SER A 83 9.76 4.27 12.84
C SER A 83 10.74 3.32 13.54
N LEU A 84 11.65 2.68 12.79
CA LEU A 84 12.59 1.70 13.34
C LEU A 84 13.89 2.38 13.80
N PRO A 85 14.46 1.94 14.93
CA PRO A 85 15.73 2.48 15.42
C PRO A 85 16.86 2.11 14.45
N ARG A 86 17.73 3.08 14.14
CA ARG A 86 18.96 2.85 13.39
C ARG A 86 20.11 2.68 14.35
N THR A 87 20.93 1.66 14.12
CA THR A 87 22.10 1.34 14.95
C THR A 87 23.37 1.67 14.20
N GLY A 88 24.12 2.68 14.65
CA GLY A 88 25.39 3.10 14.05
C GLY A 88 25.66 4.57 14.33
N THR A 89 26.93 4.92 14.59
CA THR A 89 27.35 6.31 14.84
C THR A 89 28.11 6.93 13.67
N GLY A 90 28.53 6.11 12.70
CA GLY A 90 29.18 6.55 11.47
C GLY A 90 28.21 6.98 10.36
N CYS A 91 28.67 7.81 9.43
CA CYS A 91 27.90 8.25 8.25
C CYS A 91 27.60 7.15 7.23
N LEU A 92 28.37 6.06 7.24
CA LEU A 92 28.21 4.88 6.37
C LEU A 92 27.70 3.64 7.15
N GLU A 93 27.50 3.76 8.45
CA GLU A 93 27.03 2.67 9.32
C GLU A 93 25.55 2.86 9.67
N GLY A 94 24.83 1.77 9.97
CA GLY A 94 23.43 1.82 10.38
C GLY A 94 22.41 2.00 9.25
N TRP A 95 22.81 1.69 8.01
CA TRP A 95 21.88 1.51 6.88
C TRP A 95 21.11 0.19 6.98
N GLU A 96 21.72 -0.85 7.58
CA GLU A 96 21.09 -2.14 7.80
C GLU A 96 20.00 -2.07 8.88
N LEU A 97 18.87 -2.73 8.62
CA LEU A 97 17.76 -2.78 9.57
C LEU A 97 17.87 -3.99 10.50
N PRO A 98 17.88 -3.76 11.82
CA PRO A 98 17.99 -4.85 12.78
C PRO A 98 16.71 -5.70 12.83
N THR A 99 15.55 -5.11 12.54
CA THR A 99 14.26 -5.78 12.64
C THR A 99 13.34 -5.47 11.46
N ARG A 100 12.44 -6.42 11.15
CA ARG A 100 11.40 -6.29 10.12
C ARG A 100 10.00 -6.48 10.71
N GLU A 101 9.01 -5.82 10.12
CA GLU A 101 7.64 -5.80 10.64
C GLU A 101 6.62 -6.02 9.54
N VAL A 102 5.46 -6.59 9.91
CA VAL A 102 4.34 -6.81 8.98
C VAL A 102 3.81 -5.50 8.39
N SER A 103 3.98 -4.39 9.14
CA SER A 103 3.61 -3.03 8.72
C SER A 103 4.25 -2.62 7.39
N MET A 104 5.45 -3.11 7.07
CA MET A 104 6.21 -2.72 5.86
C MET A 104 5.48 -3.02 4.55
N VAL A 105 4.63 -4.05 4.53
CA VAL A 105 3.90 -4.48 3.32
C VAL A 105 2.42 -4.10 3.34
N SER A 106 1.95 -3.38 4.37
CA SER A 106 0.53 -3.06 4.50
C SER A 106 0.00 -2.26 3.30
N GLY A 107 0.81 -1.38 2.73
CA GLY A 107 0.42 -0.63 1.52
C GLY A 107 0.25 -1.51 0.30
N VAL A 108 1.21 -2.41 0.05
CA VAL A 108 1.15 -3.38 -1.04
C VAL A 108 -0.04 -4.32 -0.90
N VAL A 109 -0.32 -4.79 0.33
CA VAL A 109 -1.46 -5.67 0.63
C VAL A 109 -2.79 -4.91 0.46
N CYS A 110 -2.89 -3.69 0.99
CA CYS A 110 -4.09 -2.85 0.89
C CYS A 110 -4.43 -2.53 -0.57
N VAL A 111 -3.52 -1.87 -1.28
CA VAL A 111 -3.75 -1.39 -2.64
C VAL A 111 -3.71 -2.53 -3.66
N GLY A 112 -2.77 -3.46 -3.50
CA GLY A 112 -2.53 -4.50 -4.49
C GLY A 112 -3.45 -5.71 -4.35
N LEU A 113 -3.88 -6.07 -3.13
CA LEU A 113 -4.73 -7.22 -2.87
C LEU A 113 -6.15 -6.80 -2.47
N GLY A 114 -6.27 -5.88 -1.52
CA GLY A 114 -7.54 -5.37 -1.01
C GLY A 114 -8.37 -4.72 -2.11
N ASP A 115 -7.92 -3.61 -2.69
CA ASP A 115 -8.67 -2.85 -3.70
C ASP A 115 -9.00 -3.70 -4.93
N ALA A 116 -8.08 -4.58 -5.33
CA ALA A 116 -8.28 -5.52 -6.43
C ALA A 116 -9.41 -6.52 -6.11
N ALA A 117 -9.44 -7.09 -4.90
CA ALA A 117 -10.48 -8.01 -4.47
C ALA A 117 -11.84 -7.30 -4.34
N ALA A 118 -11.86 -6.10 -3.75
CA ALA A 118 -13.06 -5.28 -3.61
C ALA A 118 -13.67 -4.96 -4.98
N SER A 119 -12.84 -4.56 -5.96
CA SER A 119 -13.29 -4.24 -7.32
C SER A 119 -13.75 -5.47 -8.10
N LEU A 120 -13.07 -6.61 -7.96
CA LEU A 120 -13.44 -7.84 -8.65
C LEU A 120 -14.79 -8.39 -8.14
N ILE A 121 -14.92 -8.50 -6.81
CA ILE A 121 -16.13 -9.06 -6.19
C ILE A 121 -17.26 -8.04 -6.18
N GLY A 122 -16.96 -6.76 -5.93
CA GLY A 122 -17.94 -5.68 -5.95
C GLY A 122 -18.56 -5.48 -7.34
N ARG A 123 -17.81 -5.63 -8.44
CA ARG A 123 -18.40 -5.56 -9.78
C ARG A 123 -19.26 -6.77 -10.13
N ARG A 124 -18.89 -7.96 -9.68
CA ARG A 124 -19.56 -9.21 -10.05
C ARG A 124 -20.76 -9.54 -9.15
N TYR A 125 -20.70 -9.19 -7.88
CA TYR A 125 -21.65 -9.58 -6.84
C TYR A 125 -22.14 -8.43 -5.95
N GLY A 126 -21.73 -7.18 -6.21
CA GLY A 126 -22.05 -6.02 -5.38
C GLY A 126 -23.49 -5.52 -5.52
N GLN A 127 -24.45 -6.32 -5.05
CA GLN A 127 -25.87 -6.00 -5.08
C GLN A 127 -26.25 -5.05 -3.94
N ARG A 128 -25.65 -5.19 -2.75
CA ARG A 128 -25.97 -4.38 -1.57
C ARG A 128 -24.99 -3.22 -1.43
N LYS A 129 -25.41 -2.03 -1.84
CA LYS A 129 -24.60 -0.81 -1.72
C LYS A 129 -24.68 -0.20 -0.33
N TRP A 130 -23.62 0.49 0.07
CA TRP A 130 -23.60 1.28 1.30
C TRP A 130 -24.60 2.45 1.23
N LEU A 131 -25.22 2.77 2.36
CA LEU A 131 -26.29 3.78 2.47
C LEU A 131 -25.79 5.21 2.23
N TRP A 132 -24.51 5.49 2.41
CA TRP A 132 -23.95 6.85 2.42
C TRP A 132 -23.45 7.33 1.05
N GLY A 133 -23.85 6.68 -0.03
CA GLY A 133 -23.43 7.01 -1.40
C GLY A 133 -22.01 6.53 -1.74
N GLY A 134 -21.59 6.68 -3.00
CA GLY A 134 -20.22 6.35 -3.43
C GLY A 134 -20.05 5.02 -4.18
N GLY A 135 -21.12 4.27 -4.45
CA GLY A 135 -21.08 3.09 -5.33
C GLY A 135 -20.37 1.85 -4.76
N LYS A 136 -19.85 1.92 -3.52
CA LYS A 136 -19.20 0.80 -2.82
C LYS A 136 -20.25 -0.21 -2.34
N SER A 137 -19.91 -1.49 -2.42
CA SER A 137 -20.78 -2.61 -2.03
C SER A 137 -20.30 -3.28 -0.75
N LEU A 138 -21.25 -3.84 0.01
CA LEU A 138 -20.96 -4.65 1.19
C LEU A 138 -20.15 -5.90 0.81
N GLU A 139 -20.50 -6.54 -0.30
CA GLU A 139 -19.80 -7.72 -0.81
C GLU A 139 -18.35 -7.40 -1.17
N GLY A 140 -18.10 -6.25 -1.81
CA GLY A 140 -16.75 -5.76 -2.08
C GLY A 140 -15.98 -5.43 -0.79
N SER A 141 -16.64 -4.85 0.21
CA SER A 141 -16.00 -4.54 1.51
C SER A 141 -15.57 -5.82 2.24
N VAL A 142 -16.43 -6.85 2.26
CA VAL A 142 -16.10 -8.16 2.85
C VAL A 142 -14.93 -8.81 2.10
N ALA A 143 -14.92 -8.73 0.77
CA ALA A 143 -13.82 -9.22 -0.05
C ALA A 143 -12.49 -8.51 0.25
N PHE A 144 -12.52 -7.18 0.38
CA PHE A 144 -11.35 -6.39 0.78
C PHE A 144 -10.83 -6.84 2.15
N ALA A 145 -11.69 -6.91 3.16
CA ALA A 145 -11.29 -7.31 4.51
C ALA A 145 -10.68 -8.72 4.52
N PHE A 146 -11.29 -9.67 3.81
CA PHE A 146 -10.76 -11.02 3.71
C PHE A 146 -9.40 -11.06 3.01
N ALA A 147 -9.25 -10.34 1.90
CA ALA A 147 -8.01 -10.23 1.14
C ALA A 147 -6.87 -9.64 2.00
N VAL A 148 -7.12 -8.53 2.68
CA VAL A 148 -6.12 -7.90 3.57
C VAL A 148 -5.76 -8.82 4.72
N PHE A 149 -6.74 -9.48 5.36
CA PHE A 149 -6.50 -10.43 6.43
C PHE A 149 -5.56 -11.57 6.00
N VAL A 150 -5.84 -12.20 4.85
CA VAL A 150 -4.99 -13.27 4.29
C VAL A 150 -3.62 -12.72 3.94
N GLY A 151 -3.53 -11.53 3.33
CA GLY A 151 -2.26 -10.89 2.99
C GLY A 151 -1.37 -10.63 4.21
N LEU A 152 -1.94 -10.18 5.33
CA LEU A 152 -1.22 -9.98 6.59
C LEU A 152 -0.75 -11.31 7.20
N ILE A 153 -1.58 -12.37 7.14
CA ILE A 153 -1.17 -13.71 7.59
C ILE A 153 0.01 -14.22 6.77
N VAL A 154 -0.05 -14.10 5.44
CA VAL A 154 1.03 -14.52 4.54
C VAL A 154 2.30 -13.72 4.81
N ALA A 155 2.18 -12.41 5.04
CA ALA A 155 3.31 -11.55 5.41
C ALA A 155 3.96 -11.98 6.74
N ARG A 156 3.17 -12.25 7.78
CA ARG A 156 3.68 -12.75 9.06
C ARG A 156 4.31 -14.14 8.94
N LEU A 157 3.72 -15.04 8.14
CA LEU A 157 4.28 -16.36 7.87
C LEU A 157 5.61 -16.24 7.14
N TRP A 158 5.70 -15.36 6.15
CA TRP A 158 6.93 -15.12 5.40
C TRP A 158 8.05 -14.57 6.29
N LEU A 159 7.74 -13.63 7.19
CA LEU A 159 8.69 -13.15 8.19
C LEU A 159 9.25 -14.28 9.06
N ARG A 160 8.39 -15.21 9.49
CA ARG A 160 8.80 -16.38 10.28
C ARG A 160 9.63 -17.37 9.47
N VAL A 161 9.23 -17.66 8.23
CA VAL A 161 9.92 -18.62 7.35
C VAL A 161 11.31 -18.11 6.96
N GLY A 162 11.45 -16.84 6.63
CA GLY A 162 12.77 -16.28 6.30
C GLY A 162 13.64 -15.93 7.50
N GLY A 163 13.20 -16.26 8.73
CA GLY A 163 14.01 -16.19 9.93
C GLY A 163 14.45 -14.77 10.33
N TRP A 164 13.78 -13.74 9.81
CA TRP A 164 14.16 -12.36 10.09
C TRP A 164 13.76 -11.96 11.51
N PRO A 165 14.64 -11.24 12.26
CA PRO A 165 14.27 -10.70 13.55
C PRO A 165 13.07 -9.77 13.40
N SER A 166 11.95 -10.10 14.05
CA SER A 166 10.80 -9.21 14.07
C SER A 166 10.78 -8.40 15.35
N ALA A 167 10.48 -7.11 15.27
CA ALA A 167 10.37 -6.22 16.43
C ALA A 167 9.34 -6.75 17.45
N ASN A 168 8.34 -7.52 16.99
CA ASN A 168 7.25 -8.04 17.81
C ASN A 168 7.36 -9.57 18.07
N SER A 169 8.57 -10.15 18.01
CA SER A 169 8.77 -11.62 17.98
C SER A 169 8.38 -12.40 19.25
N GLY A 170 8.03 -11.75 20.37
CA GLY A 170 8.03 -12.41 21.69
C GLY A 170 6.70 -12.78 22.34
N SER A 171 5.59 -12.06 22.13
CA SER A 171 4.46 -12.14 23.09
C SER A 171 3.20 -12.83 22.58
N ASP A 172 2.93 -12.83 21.27
CA ASP A 172 1.59 -13.11 20.78
C ASP A 172 1.43 -14.52 20.21
N THR A 173 0.43 -15.24 20.74
CA THR A 173 -0.05 -16.49 20.13
C THR A 173 -0.59 -16.23 18.72
N TRP A 174 -0.52 -17.24 17.84
CA TRP A 174 -1.07 -17.14 16.48
C TRP A 174 -2.54 -16.74 16.45
N ILE A 175 -3.32 -17.19 17.44
CA ILE A 175 -4.74 -16.84 17.59
C ILE A 175 -4.90 -15.36 17.91
N LEU A 176 -4.10 -14.81 18.84
CA LEU A 176 -4.15 -13.39 19.19
C LEU A 176 -3.70 -12.51 18.02
N ALA A 177 -2.63 -12.91 17.33
CA ALA A 177 -2.16 -12.22 16.12
C ALA A 177 -3.25 -12.22 15.03
N ALA A 178 -3.91 -13.35 14.78
CA ALA A 178 -5.03 -13.43 13.84
C ALA A 178 -6.20 -12.51 14.23
N LYS A 179 -6.58 -12.48 15.51
CA LYS A 179 -7.61 -11.55 15.99
C LYS A 179 -7.23 -10.09 15.71
N LYS A 180 -5.98 -9.71 16.00
CA LYS A 180 -5.46 -8.37 15.72
C LYS A 180 -5.46 -8.05 14.22
N MET A 181 -5.00 -8.97 13.36
CA MET A 181 -5.06 -8.81 11.90
C MET A 181 -6.49 -8.65 11.39
N GLY A 182 -7.46 -9.37 11.98
CA GLY A 182 -8.88 -9.22 11.67
C GLY A 182 -9.41 -7.82 12.00
N VAL A 183 -8.97 -7.25 13.12
CA VAL A 183 -9.29 -5.84 13.47
C VAL A 183 -8.65 -4.88 12.47
N CYS A 184 -7.38 -5.07 12.10
CA CYS A 184 -6.71 -4.24 11.08
C CYS A 184 -7.42 -4.30 9.72
N ALA A 185 -7.85 -5.50 9.30
CA ALA A 185 -8.51 -5.68 8.01
C ALA A 185 -9.92 -5.07 7.97
N THR A 186 -10.69 -5.22 9.06
CA THR A 186 -12.04 -4.64 9.16
C THR A 186 -11.99 -3.12 9.28
N THR A 187 -11.03 -2.57 10.03
CA THR A 187 -10.84 -1.11 10.13
C THR A 187 -10.43 -0.50 8.79
N ALA A 188 -9.52 -1.12 8.04
CA ALA A 188 -9.17 -0.68 6.70
C ALA A 188 -10.36 -0.75 5.73
N SER A 189 -11.12 -1.85 5.74
CA SER A 189 -12.32 -2.00 4.91
C SER A 189 -13.40 -0.96 5.24
N LEU A 190 -13.62 -0.68 6.53
CA LEU A 190 -14.56 0.36 6.95
C LEU A 190 -14.09 1.74 6.51
N THR A 191 -12.78 2.01 6.61
CA THR A 191 -12.17 3.26 6.13
C THR A 191 -12.40 3.42 4.63
N GLU A 192 -12.19 2.37 3.84
CA GLU A 192 -12.50 2.35 2.41
C GLU A 192 -13.99 2.64 2.16
N ALA A 193 -14.89 1.98 2.90
CA ALA A 193 -16.33 2.13 2.73
C ALA A 193 -16.85 3.55 3.06
N VAL A 194 -16.30 4.18 4.11
CA VAL A 194 -16.71 5.51 4.58
C VAL A 194 -16.08 6.63 3.77
N LEU A 195 -14.91 6.41 3.18
CA LEU A 195 -14.21 7.43 2.39
C LEU A 195 -14.88 7.63 1.03
N THR A 196 -15.63 8.73 0.90
CA THR A 196 -16.39 9.09 -0.31
C THR A 196 -15.77 10.22 -1.14
N GLY A 197 -14.90 11.05 -0.55
CA GLY A 197 -14.31 12.22 -1.23
C GLY A 197 -12.78 12.28 -1.25
N GLY A 198 -12.09 11.45 -0.46
CA GLY A 198 -10.63 11.35 -0.46
C GLY A 198 -10.15 10.23 -1.38
N ASN A 199 -8.84 10.21 -1.69
CA ASN A 199 -8.26 9.11 -2.42
C ASN A 199 -8.01 7.90 -1.50
N ASP A 200 -8.78 6.83 -1.73
CA ASP A 200 -8.69 5.56 -0.99
C ASP A 200 -7.34 4.88 -1.16
N ASN A 201 -6.72 4.98 -2.34
CA ASN A 201 -5.40 4.39 -2.62
C ASN A 201 -4.27 4.99 -1.75
N VAL A 202 -4.48 6.13 -1.07
CA VAL A 202 -3.48 6.75 -0.19
C VAL A 202 -3.91 6.65 1.28
N ILE A 203 -5.17 6.99 1.57
CA ILE A 203 -5.66 7.10 2.95
C ILE A 203 -5.80 5.71 3.59
N VAL A 204 -6.38 4.74 2.89
CA VAL A 204 -6.65 3.40 3.45
C VAL A 204 -5.35 2.66 3.80
N PRO A 205 -4.31 2.65 2.94
CA PRO A 205 -3.00 2.08 3.28
C PRO A 205 -2.35 2.68 4.53
N VAL A 206 -2.45 4.00 4.71
CA VAL A 206 -1.90 4.68 5.88
C VAL A 206 -2.65 4.28 7.15
N VAL A 207 -3.98 4.21 7.10
CA VAL A 207 -4.80 3.76 8.23
C VAL A 207 -4.54 2.27 8.55
N LEU A 208 -4.37 1.43 7.53
CA LEU A 208 -3.99 0.04 7.76
C LEU A 208 -2.61 -0.05 8.41
N TRP A 209 -1.63 0.72 7.92
CA TRP A 209 -0.29 0.78 8.49
C TRP A 209 -0.32 1.20 9.97
N THR A 210 -1.03 2.27 10.32
CA THR A 210 -1.13 2.72 11.72
C THR A 210 -1.77 1.64 12.58
N CYS A 211 -2.84 0.99 12.11
CA CYS A 211 -3.50 -0.08 12.85
C CYS A 211 -2.57 -1.28 13.09
N VAL A 212 -1.87 -1.75 12.05
CA VAL A 212 -0.92 -2.88 12.15
C VAL A 212 0.23 -2.53 13.09
N LYS A 213 0.76 -1.31 13.00
CA LYS A 213 1.84 -0.82 13.86
C LYS A 213 1.39 -0.71 15.32
N SER A 214 0.22 -0.12 15.59
CA SER A 214 -0.33 0.07 16.93
C SER A 214 -0.71 -1.24 17.62
N LEU A 215 -1.25 -2.22 16.87
CA LEU A 215 -1.60 -3.52 17.42
C LEU A 215 -0.40 -4.48 17.50
N ALA A 216 0.78 -4.08 17.00
CA ALA A 216 2.01 -4.86 17.02
C ALA A 216 1.83 -6.27 16.42
N VAL A 217 1.17 -6.34 15.27
CA VAL A 217 0.78 -7.59 14.59
C VAL A 217 1.87 -8.17 13.72
#